data_AF-A0AAV8GYE4-F1
#
_entry.id   AF-A0AAV8GYE4-F1
#
_cell.length_a   1.000
_cell.length_b   1.000
_cell.length_c   1.000
_cell.angle_alpha   90.00
_cell.angle_beta   90.00
_cell.angle_gamma   90.00
#
_symmetry.space_group_name_H-M   'P 1'
#
loop_
_entity.id
_entity.type
_entity.pdbx_description
1 polymer ?
#
loop_
_entity_poly.entity_id
_entity_poly.type
_entity_poly.pdbx_seq_one_letter_code
_entity_poly.pdbx_strand_id
1 'polypeptide(L)'
;MASQLKFVLPLSILTISFLYICNADSCSSHTFSDNRVYSSCTDLPHLGAALHYNQSSSGNSIDIAFRAPQSSSGWVAWGLNPKGSSMVGSQVLVAFFHSNGSLVAYPTQLDSYSPSMAPGDLTFPVSLLSAEYVKKEMIIYATLGLPDAKAKYNHVWQAGSTVTGDVPGVHPTSGENVLSKGTVDFQ
;
A
#
# COMPACT_ATOMS: atom_id res chain seq x y z
N MET A 1 68.04 7.99 40.48
CA MET A 1 67.30 8.62 39.37
C MET A 1 66.07 7.76 39.12
N ALA A 2 64.88 8.23 39.48
CA ALA A 2 63.63 7.48 39.38
C ALA A 2 62.97 7.73 38.02
N SER A 3 62.64 6.65 37.31
CA SER A 3 61.95 6.67 36.01
C SER A 3 60.45 6.88 36.22
N GLN A 4 59.89 7.92 35.60
CA GLN A 4 58.46 8.24 35.63
C GLN A 4 57.75 7.49 34.49
N LEU A 5 56.91 6.51 34.84
CA LEU A 5 56.08 5.77 33.90
C LEU A 5 54.84 6.60 33.55
N LYS A 6 54.75 7.11 32.32
CA LYS A 6 53.58 7.87 31.84
C LYS A 6 52.49 6.89 31.41
N PHE A 7 51.40 6.83 32.19
CA PHE A 7 50.20 6.09 31.86
C PHE A 7 49.34 6.92 30.88
N VAL A 8 49.17 6.44 29.65
CA VAL A 8 48.28 7.05 28.65
C VAL A 8 46.94 6.33 28.76
N LEU A 9 45.89 7.04 29.20
CA LEU A 9 44.51 6.51 29.21
C LEU A 9 43.95 6.46 27.78
N PRO A 10 43.31 5.36 27.33
CA PRO A 10 42.63 5.33 26.06
C PRO A 10 41.27 6.05 26.16
N LEU A 11 41.07 7.05 25.30
CA LEU A 11 39.81 7.77 25.15
C LEU A 11 38.81 6.87 24.41
N SER A 12 37.91 6.25 25.17
CA SER A 12 36.80 5.44 24.63
C SER A 12 35.78 6.35 23.94
N ILE A 13 35.65 6.22 22.62
CA ILE A 13 34.65 6.93 21.82
C ILE A 13 33.31 6.19 21.98
N LEU A 14 32.41 6.76 22.78
CA LEU A 14 31.06 6.26 22.97
C LEU A 14 30.23 6.61 21.73
N THR A 15 30.03 5.65 20.82
CA THR A 15 29.13 5.81 19.67
C THR A 15 27.68 5.82 20.17
N ILE A 16 27.07 7.00 20.21
CA ILE A 16 25.64 7.16 20.49
C ILE A 16 24.87 6.69 19.26
N SER A 17 24.39 5.45 19.30
CA SER A 17 23.43 4.93 18.32
C SER A 17 22.12 5.70 18.49
N PHE A 18 21.85 6.66 17.61
CA PHE A 18 20.52 7.27 17.48
C PHE A 18 19.56 6.17 16.98
N LEU A 19 18.86 5.55 17.92
CA LEU A 19 17.68 4.75 17.63
C LEU A 19 16.60 5.72 17.16
N TYR A 20 16.40 5.82 15.85
CA TYR A 20 15.22 6.47 15.30
C TYR A 20 14.02 5.60 15.68
N ILE A 21 13.33 5.98 16.75
CA ILE A 21 12.01 5.44 17.07
C ILE A 21 11.07 6.01 16.01
N CYS A 22 10.85 5.25 14.95
CA CYS A 22 9.71 5.49 14.06
C CYS A 22 8.48 4.99 14.82
N ASN A 23 7.76 5.89 15.50
CA ASN A 23 6.41 5.57 15.91
C ASN A 23 5.60 5.45 14.62
N ALA A 24 5.35 4.22 14.18
CA ALA A 24 4.31 4.00 13.19
C ALA A 24 2.99 4.36 13.88
N ASP A 25 2.51 5.57 13.60
CA ASP A 25 1.18 5.98 13.98
C ASP A 25 0.19 4.95 13.41
N SER A 26 -0.66 4.39 14.28
CA SER A 26 -1.70 3.44 13.88
C SER A 26 -2.53 4.03 12.74
N CYS A 27 -3.01 3.20 11.81
CA CYS A 27 -3.91 3.68 10.75
C CYS A 27 -5.04 4.57 11.28
N SER A 28 -5.54 4.32 12.50
CA SER A 28 -6.66 5.04 13.11
C SER A 28 -6.42 6.54 13.34
N SER A 29 -5.17 7.01 13.39
CA SER A 29 -4.86 8.44 13.55
C SER A 29 -4.68 9.18 12.22
N HIS A 30 -4.81 8.50 11.08
CA HIS A 30 -4.69 9.16 9.77
C HIS A 30 -5.87 10.09 9.50
N THR A 31 -5.58 11.31 9.06
CA THR A 31 -6.58 12.28 8.62
C THR A 31 -6.48 12.43 7.12
N PHE A 32 -7.57 12.12 6.42
CA PHE A 32 -7.65 12.25 4.97
C PHE A 32 -8.04 13.67 4.55
N SER A 33 -7.66 14.02 3.32
CA SER A 33 -8.11 15.23 2.64
C SER A 33 -9.63 15.18 2.37
N ASP A 34 -10.19 16.32 1.97
CA ASP A 34 -11.61 16.47 1.58
C ASP A 34 -12.64 16.00 2.63
N ASN A 35 -12.26 16.02 3.92
CA ASN A 35 -13.09 15.54 5.03
C ASN A 35 -13.55 14.08 4.86
N ARG A 36 -12.79 13.24 4.16
CA ARG A 36 -13.07 11.80 4.10
C ARG A 36 -12.80 11.19 5.47
N VAL A 37 -13.76 10.42 5.98
CA VAL A 37 -13.67 9.77 7.28
C VAL A 37 -13.94 8.29 7.11
N TYR A 38 -13.08 7.46 7.69
CA TYR A 38 -13.24 6.01 7.71
C TYR A 38 -13.32 5.54 9.17
N SER A 39 -14.36 4.77 9.49
CA SER A 39 -14.61 4.24 10.84
C SER A 39 -13.73 3.03 11.16
N SER A 40 -13.28 2.32 10.12
CA SER A 40 -12.49 1.11 10.25
C SER A 40 -11.19 1.23 9.48
N CYS A 41 -10.13 0.65 10.02
CA CYS A 41 -8.85 0.57 9.35
C CYS A 41 -8.06 -0.66 9.77
N THR A 42 -7.06 -1.03 8.97
CA THR A 42 -6.13 -2.11 9.23
C THR A 42 -4.77 -1.73 8.72
N ASP A 43 -3.77 -1.71 9.60
CA ASP A 43 -2.37 -1.66 9.21
C ASP A 43 -1.99 -3.02 8.58
N LEU A 44 -1.52 -2.98 7.33
CA LEU A 44 -1.14 -4.18 6.60
C LEU A 44 0.28 -4.59 7.00
N PRO A 45 0.58 -5.89 7.11
CA PRO A 45 1.82 -6.38 7.72
C PRO A 45 3.09 -6.07 6.89
N HIS A 46 2.94 -5.59 5.66
CA HIS A 46 4.02 -5.43 4.68
C HIS A 46 3.88 -4.13 3.90
N LEU A 47 5.02 -3.60 3.43
CA LEU A 47 5.11 -2.39 2.60
C LEU A 47 4.67 -1.11 3.31
N GLY A 48 4.55 -1.12 4.65
CA GLY A 48 4.05 0.03 5.43
C GLY A 48 2.66 0.50 5.02
N ALA A 49 1.88 -0.37 4.38
CA ALA A 49 0.60 -0.04 3.80
C ALA A 49 -0.53 -0.12 4.84
N ALA A 50 -1.64 0.56 4.58
CA ALA A 50 -2.85 0.42 5.37
C ALA A 50 -4.10 0.48 4.50
N LEU A 51 -5.14 -0.20 4.94
CA LEU A 51 -6.45 -0.17 4.33
C LEU A 51 -7.44 0.46 5.31
N HIS A 52 -8.14 1.48 4.85
CA HIS A 52 -9.24 2.11 5.57
C HIS A 52 -10.53 1.84 4.82
N TYR A 53 -11.63 1.66 5.55
CA TYR A 53 -12.89 1.34 4.92
C TYR A 53 -14.12 1.71 5.75
N ASN A 54 -15.22 1.93 5.04
CA ASN A 54 -16.58 2.04 5.57
C ASN A 54 -17.48 1.10 4.77
N GLN A 55 -18.19 0.23 5.46
CA GLN A 55 -19.23 -0.56 4.82
C GLN A 55 -20.53 0.24 4.77
N SER A 56 -21.24 0.17 3.64
CA SER A 56 -22.57 0.77 3.56
C SER A 56 -23.56 0.04 4.46
N SER A 57 -24.62 0.73 4.87
CA SER A 57 -25.63 0.15 5.78
C SER A 57 -26.33 -1.09 5.20
N SER A 58 -26.35 -1.25 3.87
CA SER A 58 -26.89 -2.45 3.21
C SER A 58 -25.89 -3.60 3.10
N GLY A 59 -24.61 -3.37 3.40
CA GLY A 59 -23.54 -4.36 3.27
C GLY A 59 -23.13 -4.66 1.82
N ASN A 60 -23.74 -4.01 0.83
CA ASN A 60 -23.52 -4.33 -0.58
C ASN A 60 -22.41 -3.51 -1.23
N SER A 61 -21.90 -2.51 -0.53
CA SER A 61 -20.81 -1.68 -1.02
C SER A 61 -19.85 -1.29 0.09
N ILE A 62 -18.61 -1.03 -0.30
CA ILE A 62 -17.56 -0.61 0.61
C ILE A 62 -16.78 0.56 0.02
N ASP A 63 -16.70 1.63 0.79
CA ASP A 63 -15.78 2.73 0.52
C ASP A 63 -14.43 2.36 1.10
N ILE A 64 -13.36 2.50 0.31
CA ILE A 64 -12.00 2.20 0.73
C ILE A 64 -11.09 3.40 0.54
N ALA A 65 -10.04 3.45 1.37
CA ALA A 65 -8.81 4.17 1.09
C ALA A 65 -7.63 3.25 1.38
N PHE A 66 -6.96 2.80 0.33
CA PHE A 66 -5.69 2.08 0.44
C PHE A 66 -4.54 3.09 0.37
N ARG A 67 -3.64 3.09 1.36
CA ARG A 67 -2.47 3.97 1.39
C ARG A 67 -1.18 3.15 1.50
N ALA A 68 -0.12 3.61 0.84
CA ALA A 68 1.22 3.08 1.05
C ALA A 68 2.29 4.17 0.83
N PRO A 69 3.41 4.14 1.56
CA PRO A 69 4.58 4.96 1.26
C PRO A 69 5.08 4.73 -0.17
N GLN A 70 5.29 5.82 -0.92
CA GLN A 70 5.75 5.72 -2.31
C GLN A 70 6.45 7.00 -2.80
N SER A 71 7.42 6.87 -3.70
CA SER A 71 7.97 8.00 -4.46
C SER A 71 7.03 8.41 -5.60
N SER A 72 7.17 9.62 -6.12
CA SER A 72 6.38 10.06 -7.28
C SER A 72 6.72 9.31 -8.58
N SER A 73 7.80 8.52 -8.62
CA SER A 73 8.18 7.69 -9.77
C SER A 73 7.64 6.25 -9.70
N GLY A 74 7.09 5.87 -8.54
CA GLY A 74 6.57 4.54 -8.30
C GLY A 74 5.07 4.43 -8.51
N TRP A 75 4.55 3.28 -8.15
CA TRP A 75 3.15 2.93 -8.23
C TRP A 75 2.73 2.12 -7.01
N VAL A 76 1.43 2.14 -6.71
CA VAL A 76 0.83 1.27 -5.69
C VAL A 76 -0.40 0.59 -6.27
N ALA A 77 -0.72 -0.59 -5.76
CA ALA A 77 -1.92 -1.32 -6.14
C ALA A 77 -2.53 -2.04 -4.95
N TRP A 78 -3.85 -2.13 -4.94
CA TRP A 78 -4.60 -2.94 -3.99
C TRP A 78 -5.84 -3.52 -4.65
N GLY A 79 -6.23 -4.73 -4.27
CA GLY A 79 -7.51 -5.27 -4.70
C GLY A 79 -7.80 -6.66 -4.21
N LEU A 80 -8.94 -7.18 -4.67
CA LEU A 80 -9.50 -8.46 -4.24
C LEU A 80 -9.10 -9.57 -5.21
N ASN A 81 -8.90 -10.77 -4.68
CA ASN A 81 -8.72 -11.97 -5.49
C ASN A 81 -9.94 -12.91 -5.36
N PRO A 82 -10.88 -12.87 -6.31
CA PRO A 82 -12.04 -13.77 -6.29
C PRO A 82 -11.70 -15.22 -6.71
N LYS A 83 -10.52 -15.46 -7.29
CA LYS A 83 -10.12 -16.77 -7.84
C LYS A 83 -9.12 -17.52 -6.94
N GLY A 84 -8.58 -16.89 -5.91
CA GLY A 84 -7.52 -17.45 -5.07
C GLY A 84 -6.99 -16.46 -4.03
N SER A 85 -5.77 -16.67 -3.56
CA SER A 85 -5.13 -15.88 -2.49
C SER A 85 -3.74 -15.34 -2.84
N SER A 86 -3.36 -15.38 -4.12
CA SER A 86 -2.05 -14.93 -4.62
C SER A 86 -2.21 -13.84 -5.68
N MET A 87 -1.14 -13.42 -6.38
CA MET A 87 -1.23 -12.38 -7.41
C MET A 87 -2.18 -12.76 -8.55
N VAL A 88 -1.99 -13.95 -9.14
CA VAL A 88 -2.80 -14.42 -10.28
C VAL A 88 -4.27 -14.59 -9.88
N GLY A 89 -5.16 -14.04 -10.69
CA GLY A 89 -6.60 -14.00 -10.48
C GLY A 89 -7.10 -12.76 -9.74
N SER A 90 -6.21 -11.88 -9.28
CA SER A 90 -6.57 -10.65 -8.58
C SER A 90 -7.15 -9.60 -9.52
N GLN A 91 -8.02 -8.77 -8.97
CA GLN A 91 -8.68 -7.66 -9.63
C GLN A 91 -8.39 -6.42 -8.79
N VAL A 92 -7.55 -5.54 -9.32
CA VAL A 92 -6.86 -4.51 -8.53
C VAL A 92 -7.11 -3.12 -9.07
N LEU A 93 -7.05 -2.16 -8.16
CA LEU A 93 -6.93 -0.75 -8.44
C LEU A 93 -5.45 -0.39 -8.39
N VAL A 94 -4.98 0.33 -9.40
CA VAL A 94 -3.58 0.77 -9.49
C VAL A 94 -3.55 2.28 -9.55
N ALA A 95 -2.57 2.91 -8.89
CA ALA A 95 -2.31 4.33 -9.00
C ALA A 95 -0.82 4.63 -9.21
N PHE A 96 -0.55 5.67 -10.00
CA PHE A 96 0.78 6.21 -10.27
C PHE A 96 0.70 7.54 -11.01
N PHE A 97 1.82 8.23 -11.14
CA PHE A 97 1.94 9.41 -11.99
C PHE A 97 2.23 9.02 -13.44
N HIS A 98 1.37 9.46 -14.37
CA HIS A 98 1.70 9.46 -15.78
C HIS A 98 2.93 10.36 -16.06
N SER A 99 3.57 10.10 -17.20
CA SER A 99 4.69 10.87 -17.76
C SER A 99 4.37 12.36 -17.95
N ASN A 100 3.09 12.70 -18.14
CA ASN A 100 2.60 14.09 -18.23
C ASN A 100 2.42 14.77 -16.86
N GLY A 101 2.70 14.07 -15.76
CA GLY A 101 2.58 14.56 -14.38
C GLY A 101 1.19 14.40 -13.76
N SER A 102 0.19 13.88 -14.47
CA SER A 102 -1.12 13.61 -13.87
C SER A 102 -1.09 12.35 -13.01
N LEU A 103 -1.61 12.43 -11.79
CA LEU A 103 -1.87 11.26 -10.97
C LEU A 103 -3.12 10.54 -11.47
N VAL A 104 -3.02 9.24 -11.73
CA VAL A 104 -4.13 8.43 -12.24
C VAL A 104 -4.43 7.28 -11.28
N ALA A 105 -5.68 6.79 -11.36
CA ALA A 105 -6.07 5.50 -10.82
C ALA A 105 -6.99 4.77 -11.80
N TYR A 106 -6.79 3.47 -11.97
CA TYR A 106 -7.67 2.64 -12.81
C TYR A 106 -7.76 1.19 -12.31
N PRO A 107 -8.85 0.48 -12.63
CA PRO A 107 -8.95 -0.96 -12.41
C PRO A 107 -8.18 -1.76 -13.47
N THR A 108 -7.60 -2.90 -13.08
CA THR A 108 -7.01 -3.89 -13.98
C THR A 108 -7.10 -5.31 -13.40
N GLN A 109 -6.91 -6.32 -14.24
CA GLN A 109 -6.89 -7.73 -13.84
C GLN A 109 -5.48 -8.31 -13.94
N LEU A 110 -5.09 -9.09 -12.93
CA LEU A 110 -3.81 -9.78 -12.88
C LEU A 110 -4.03 -11.25 -13.29
N ASP A 111 -4.00 -11.53 -14.59
CA ASP A 111 -4.26 -12.85 -15.18
C ASP A 111 -3.03 -13.78 -15.16
N SER A 112 -1.85 -13.24 -14.91
CA SER A 112 -0.56 -13.92 -14.90
C SER A 112 0.43 -13.20 -13.97
N TYR A 113 1.67 -13.69 -13.89
CA TYR A 113 2.77 -13.00 -13.20
C TYR A 113 3.40 -11.87 -14.03
N SER A 114 3.01 -11.73 -15.30
CA SER A 114 3.42 -10.66 -16.20
C SER A 114 2.21 -10.08 -16.94
N PRO A 115 1.21 -9.55 -16.21
CA PRO A 115 0.01 -9.01 -16.81
C PRO A 115 0.32 -7.75 -17.62
N SER A 116 -0.57 -7.36 -18.54
CA SER A 116 -0.38 -6.16 -19.35
C SER A 116 -0.40 -4.86 -18.54
N MET A 117 -0.99 -4.90 -17.34
CA MET A 117 -1.29 -3.75 -16.50
C MET A 117 -2.15 -2.68 -17.20
N ALA A 118 -2.77 -3.00 -18.33
CA ALA A 118 -3.67 -2.07 -19.01
C ALA A 118 -4.98 -1.90 -18.22
N PRO A 119 -5.65 -0.73 -18.29
CA PRO A 119 -6.98 -0.58 -17.72
C PRO A 119 -7.96 -1.65 -18.22
N GLY A 120 -8.79 -2.17 -17.33
CA GLY A 120 -9.77 -3.18 -17.65
C GLY A 120 -10.87 -3.31 -16.60
N ASP A 121 -12.03 -3.79 -17.02
CA ASP A 121 -13.19 -3.92 -16.14
C ASP A 121 -12.98 -5.00 -15.08
N LEU A 122 -13.53 -4.79 -13.90
CA LEU A 122 -13.60 -5.78 -12.84
C LEU A 122 -14.94 -6.51 -12.89
N THR A 123 -15.01 -7.71 -12.32
CA THR A 123 -16.23 -8.51 -12.17
C THR A 123 -17.17 -7.95 -11.10
N PHE A 124 -16.77 -6.89 -10.40
CA PHE A 124 -17.58 -6.15 -9.44
C PHE A 124 -17.50 -4.66 -9.76
N PRO A 125 -18.56 -3.88 -9.49
CA PRO A 125 -18.59 -2.48 -9.85
C PRO A 125 -17.59 -1.69 -9.00
N VAL A 126 -16.92 -0.72 -9.64
CA VAL A 126 -16.05 0.27 -9.00
C VAL A 126 -16.57 1.64 -9.36
N SER A 127 -16.72 2.50 -8.35
CA SER A 127 -17.12 3.90 -8.54
C SER A 127 -16.31 4.82 -7.63
N LEU A 128 -16.40 6.13 -7.86
CA LEU A 128 -15.68 7.15 -7.08
C LEU A 128 -14.15 6.91 -7.00
N LEU A 129 -13.59 6.23 -8.01
CA LEU A 129 -12.17 5.93 -8.10
C LEU A 129 -11.36 7.21 -8.27
N SER A 130 -10.42 7.44 -7.38
CA SER A 130 -9.49 8.56 -7.42
C SER A 130 -8.20 8.20 -6.71
N ALA A 131 -7.14 8.96 -6.96
CA ALA A 131 -5.89 8.84 -6.22
C ALA A 131 -5.40 10.19 -5.71
N GLU A 132 -4.64 10.14 -4.64
CA GLU A 132 -3.96 11.29 -4.03
C GLU A 132 -2.50 10.93 -3.75
N TYR A 133 -1.63 11.93 -3.87
CA TYR A 133 -0.24 11.82 -3.47
C TYR A 133 0.10 12.95 -2.50
N VAL A 134 0.34 12.59 -1.24
CA VAL A 134 0.55 13.55 -0.16
C VAL A 134 1.54 12.98 0.83
N LYS A 135 2.45 13.80 1.35
CA LYS A 135 3.45 13.39 2.38
C LYS A 135 4.24 12.12 2.03
N LYS A 136 4.55 11.90 0.74
CA LYS A 136 5.25 10.70 0.23
C LYS A 136 4.47 9.40 0.41
N GLU A 137 3.15 9.48 0.51
CA GLU A 137 2.23 8.36 0.42
C GLU A 137 1.39 8.52 -0.84
N MET A 138 1.05 7.38 -1.46
CA MET A 138 0.04 7.31 -2.50
C MET A 138 -1.20 6.64 -1.94
N ILE A 139 -2.36 7.24 -2.18
CA ILE A 139 -3.64 6.81 -1.64
C ILE A 139 -4.58 6.53 -2.82
N ILE A 140 -5.21 5.37 -2.82
CA ILE A 140 -6.28 4.99 -3.75
C ILE A 140 -7.60 5.02 -3.00
N TYR A 141 -8.54 5.83 -3.48
CA TYR A 141 -9.91 5.86 -2.99
C TYR A 141 -10.84 5.20 -3.99
N ALA A 142 -11.81 4.42 -3.51
CA ALA A 142 -12.86 3.88 -4.36
C ALA A 142 -14.08 3.43 -3.53
N THR A 143 -15.20 3.22 -4.22
CA THR A 143 -16.35 2.46 -3.73
C THR A 143 -16.48 1.20 -4.55
N LEU A 144 -16.43 0.03 -3.90
CA LEU A 144 -16.60 -1.28 -4.54
C LEU A 144 -17.99 -1.83 -4.24
N GLY A 145 -18.62 -2.47 -5.21
CA GLY A 145 -19.72 -3.39 -4.93
C GLY A 145 -19.16 -4.72 -4.44
N LEU A 146 -19.70 -5.26 -3.35
CA LEU A 146 -19.31 -6.56 -2.83
C LEU A 146 -20.11 -7.65 -3.57
N PRO A 147 -19.47 -8.48 -4.42
CA PRO A 147 -20.19 -9.37 -5.35
C PRO A 147 -20.92 -10.52 -4.64
N ASP A 148 -20.42 -10.93 -3.47
CA ASP A 148 -21.03 -11.93 -2.61
C ASP A 148 -21.03 -11.35 -1.19
N ALA A 149 -22.12 -11.46 -0.42
CA ALA A 149 -22.20 -11.05 0.98
C ALA A 149 -21.36 -11.96 1.91
N LYS A 150 -20.07 -12.08 1.61
CA LYS A 150 -19.07 -12.81 2.37
C LYS A 150 -18.55 -11.88 3.46
N ALA A 151 -18.27 -12.44 4.63
CA ALA A 151 -17.53 -11.71 5.66
C ALA A 151 -16.10 -11.41 5.18
N LYS A 152 -15.43 -12.40 4.59
CA LYS A 152 -14.00 -12.34 4.27
C LYS A 152 -13.70 -12.39 2.78
N TYR A 153 -12.75 -11.56 2.36
CA TYR A 153 -12.23 -11.51 1.00
C TYR A 153 -10.72 -11.69 1.01
N ASN A 154 -10.21 -12.47 0.06
CA ASN A 154 -8.78 -12.48 -0.21
C ASN A 154 -8.41 -11.17 -0.89
N HIS A 155 -7.33 -10.53 -0.44
CA HIS A 155 -6.80 -9.33 -1.05
C HIS A 155 -5.29 -9.43 -1.26
N VAL A 156 -4.78 -8.59 -2.15
CA VAL A 156 -3.36 -8.39 -2.39
C VAL A 156 -3.07 -6.91 -2.44
N TRP A 157 -1.87 -6.52 -2.05
CA TRP A 157 -1.39 -5.16 -2.20
C TRP A 157 0.05 -5.17 -2.70
N GLN A 158 0.43 -4.14 -3.43
CA GLN A 158 1.76 -4.01 -3.98
C GLN A 158 2.21 -2.56 -4.05
N ALA A 159 3.52 -2.39 -4.08
CA ALA A 159 4.20 -1.16 -4.42
C ALA A 159 5.40 -1.50 -5.31
N GLY A 160 5.64 -0.68 -6.33
CA GLY A 160 6.79 -0.80 -7.23
C GLY A 160 7.43 0.55 -7.52
N SER A 161 8.72 0.57 -7.81
CA SER A 161 9.52 1.80 -7.92
C SER A 161 9.53 2.45 -9.30
N THR A 162 9.00 1.76 -10.32
CA THR A 162 9.22 2.10 -11.72
C THR A 162 7.92 2.08 -12.50
N VAL A 163 7.70 3.14 -13.26
CA VAL A 163 6.68 3.25 -14.31
C VAL A 163 7.40 3.56 -15.62
N THR A 164 7.14 2.78 -16.67
CA THR A 164 7.78 2.96 -17.98
C THR A 164 6.70 3.06 -19.05
N GLY A 165 6.69 4.16 -19.80
CA GLY A 165 5.69 4.38 -20.85
C GLY A 165 4.25 4.36 -20.33
N ASP A 166 4.02 4.97 -19.17
CA ASP A 166 2.74 4.99 -18.45
C ASP A 166 2.20 3.60 -18.07
N VAL A 167 3.10 2.61 -17.95
CA VAL A 167 2.79 1.26 -17.47
C VAL A 167 3.59 0.96 -16.19
N PRO A 168 2.92 0.55 -15.09
CA PRO A 168 3.59 0.03 -13.90
C PRO A 168 4.55 -1.11 -14.23
N GLY A 169 5.82 -0.95 -13.84
CA GLY A 169 6.84 -1.97 -14.02
C GLY A 169 6.76 -3.08 -12.97
N VAL A 170 7.54 -4.15 -13.17
CA VAL A 170 7.64 -5.26 -12.23
C VAL A 170 8.08 -4.77 -10.84
N HIS A 171 7.39 -5.23 -9.79
CA HIS A 171 7.79 -5.02 -8.41
C HIS A 171 8.81 -6.09 -7.97
N PRO A 172 9.53 -5.92 -6.86
CA PRO A 172 10.42 -6.96 -6.34
C PRO A 172 9.71 -8.31 -6.21
N THR A 173 10.33 -9.38 -6.67
CA THR A 173 9.77 -10.74 -6.63
C THR A 173 10.27 -11.54 -5.41
N SER A 174 10.57 -10.84 -4.32
CA SER A 174 11.04 -11.39 -3.06
C SER A 174 10.61 -10.49 -1.89
N GLY A 175 10.84 -10.94 -0.66
CA GLY A 175 10.59 -10.15 0.54
C GLY A 175 9.12 -9.75 0.71
N GLU A 176 8.90 -8.52 1.17
CA GLU A 176 7.57 -7.99 1.52
C GLU A 176 6.58 -8.07 0.36
N ASN A 177 7.00 -7.82 -0.88
CA ASN A 177 6.12 -7.88 -2.04
C ASN A 177 5.49 -9.28 -2.22
N VAL A 178 6.25 -10.37 -2.03
CA VAL A 178 5.69 -11.74 -2.15
C VAL A 178 4.77 -12.09 -0.99
N LEU A 179 4.96 -11.44 0.16
CA LEU A 179 4.16 -11.62 1.37
C LEU A 179 2.91 -10.72 1.42
N SER A 180 2.80 -9.73 0.54
CA SER A 180 1.73 -8.71 0.53
C SER A 180 0.39 -9.24 0.00
N LYS A 181 -0.16 -10.19 0.75
CA LYS A 181 -1.42 -10.89 0.50
C LYS A 181 -2.04 -11.30 1.83
N GLY A 182 -3.36 -11.41 1.87
CA GLY A 182 -4.07 -11.74 3.09
C GLY A 182 -5.58 -11.86 2.91
N THR A 183 -6.28 -11.85 4.04
CA THR A 183 -7.74 -11.78 4.07
C THR A 183 -8.17 -10.53 4.82
N VAL A 184 -9.16 -9.82 4.29
CA VAL A 184 -9.83 -8.73 4.97
C VAL A 184 -11.27 -9.13 5.29
N ASP A 185 -11.71 -8.80 6.50
CA ASP A 185 -13.10 -8.87 6.93
C ASP A 185 -13.64 -7.45 6.99
N PHE A 186 -14.77 -7.19 6.32
CA PHE A 186 -15.36 -5.86 6.23
C PHE A 186 -16.56 -5.66 7.18
N GLN A 187 -16.89 -6.69 7.97
CA GLN A 187 -17.96 -6.69 8.95
C GLN A 187 -17.56 -6.06 10.30
#